data_AF-A0A934XM28-F1
#
_entry.id   AF-A0A934XM28-F1
#
_cell.length_a   1.000
_cell.length_b   1.000
_cell.length_c   1.000
_cell.angle_alpha   90.00
_cell.angle_beta   90.00
_cell.angle_gamma   90.00
#
_symmetry.space_group_name_H-M   'P 1'
#
loop_
_entity.id
_entity.type
_entity.pdbx_description
1 polymer ?
#
loop_
_entity_poly.entity_id
_entity_poly.type
_entity_poly.pdbx_seq_one_letter_code
_entity_poly.pdbx_strand_id
1 'polypeptide(L)'
;MKLVQITVGIVATILTLVILLFVGLGEPNRMAAEEASQLGKSIEEGALLFGEYCKPCHGPQAKGIEGLCPPLNDQYFFTGRLKDVGYPGTLRDYVKSTIAGGRLVSTRPNLYAGSMPPWAQDFGGPLRPDQINNLTDFVINFEKTAGQEMGMPTPTPEANDPVSRGQAIVLGKGTCAACHKIEGTAAAGVLGPELSKIGSIAETRVAGQSAADYIKESIVNPSAFLSPGFADNLMTKTFGQTLTADEINDMVTYLSTLK
;
A
#
# COMPACT_ATOMS: atom_id res chain seq x y z
N MET A 1 -46.90 -24.68 -50.58
CA MET A 1 -45.87 -25.09 -49.60
C MET A 1 -44.50 -24.44 -49.83
N LYS A 2 -43.91 -24.49 -51.04
CA LYS A 2 -42.56 -23.92 -51.30
C LYS A 2 -42.45 -22.41 -51.02
N LEU A 3 -43.43 -21.61 -51.41
CA LEU A 3 -43.45 -20.16 -51.15
C LEU A 3 -43.45 -19.81 -49.66
N VAL A 4 -44.23 -20.54 -48.84
CA VAL A 4 -44.30 -20.31 -47.39
C VAL A 4 -42.96 -20.61 -46.71
N GLN A 5 -42.28 -21.69 -47.11
CA GLN A 5 -40.97 -22.05 -46.57
C GLN A 5 -39.90 -21.00 -46.91
N ILE A 6 -39.93 -20.46 -48.14
CA ILE A 6 -39.01 -19.40 -48.58
C ILE A 6 -39.25 -18.11 -47.79
N THR A 7 -40.52 -17.70 -47.61
CA THR A 7 -40.85 -16.49 -46.86
C THR A 7 -40.42 -16.58 -45.39
N VAL A 8 -40.63 -17.73 -44.74
CA VAL A 8 -40.18 -17.95 -43.36
C VAL A 8 -38.66 -17.85 -43.24
N GLY A 9 -37.91 -18.43 -44.19
CA GLY A 9 -36.44 -18.34 -44.21
C GLY A 9 -35.93 -16.91 -44.39
N ILE A 10 -36.56 -16.13 -45.29
CA ILE A 10 -36.20 -14.72 -45.52
C ILE A 10 -36.48 -13.88 -44.27
N VAL A 11 -37.67 -14.03 -43.67
CA VAL A 11 -38.03 -13.29 -42.46
C VAL A 11 -37.11 -13.63 -41.29
N ALA A 12 -36.78 -14.91 -41.09
CA ALA A 12 -35.84 -15.33 -40.05
C ALA A 12 -34.45 -14.71 -40.27
N THR A 13 -33.96 -14.72 -41.51
CA THR A 13 -32.66 -14.13 -41.86
C THR A 13 -32.65 -12.61 -41.64
N ILE A 14 -33.68 -11.90 -42.10
CA ILE A 14 -33.81 -10.45 -41.88
C ILE A 14 -33.88 -10.15 -40.39
N LEU A 15 -34.65 -10.91 -39.61
CA LEU A 15 -34.76 -10.74 -38.17
C LEU A 15 -33.40 -10.95 -37.47
N THR A 16 -32.64 -11.98 -37.87
CA THR A 16 -31.27 -12.17 -37.36
C THR A 16 -30.36 -11.00 -37.73
N LEU A 17 -30.41 -10.50 -38.97
CA LEU A 17 -29.61 -9.34 -39.39
C LEU A 17 -29.96 -8.07 -38.61
N VAL A 18 -31.25 -7.84 -38.34
CA VAL A 18 -31.71 -6.70 -37.53
C VAL A 18 -31.23 -6.81 -36.09
N ILE A 19 -31.30 -8.01 -35.48
CA ILE A 19 -30.76 -8.25 -34.14
C ILE A 19 -29.26 -8.00 -34.09
N LEU A 20 -28.50 -8.55 -35.05
CA LEU A 20 -27.05 -8.36 -35.11
C LEU A 20 -26.67 -6.89 -35.32
N LEU A 21 -27.43 -6.15 -36.14
CA LEU A 21 -27.22 -4.71 -36.32
C LEU A 21 -27.47 -3.96 -35.01
N PHE A 22 -28.56 -4.27 -34.30
CA PHE A 22 -28.88 -3.63 -33.03
C PHE A 22 -27.83 -3.92 -31.95
N VAL A 23 -27.38 -5.18 -31.83
CA VAL A 23 -26.28 -5.57 -30.94
C VAL A 23 -24.98 -4.86 -31.35
N GLY A 24 -24.66 -4.84 -32.65
CA GLY A 24 -23.46 -4.19 -33.17
C GLY A 24 -23.42 -2.69 -32.90
N LEU A 25 -24.57 -2.01 -32.92
CA LEU A 25 -24.67 -0.59 -32.55
C LEU A 25 -24.51 -0.35 -31.04
N GLY A 26 -24.87 -1.32 -30.19
CA GLY A 26 -24.71 -1.26 -28.73
C GLY A 26 -23.33 -1.72 -28.25
N GLU A 27 -22.60 -2.47 -29.07
CA GLU A 27 -21.32 -3.10 -28.72
C GLU A 27 -20.25 -2.10 -28.25
N PRO A 28 -20.07 -0.91 -28.86
CA PRO A 28 -19.08 0.06 -28.38
C PRO A 28 -19.33 0.50 -26.93
N ASN A 29 -20.59 0.70 -26.54
CA ASN A 29 -20.95 1.10 -25.18
C ASN A 29 -20.69 -0.04 -24.18
N ARG A 30 -20.99 -1.28 -24.57
CA ARG A 30 -20.72 -2.47 -23.75
C ARG A 30 -19.23 -2.66 -23.54
N MET A 31 -18.44 -2.53 -24.60
CA MET A 31 -16.98 -2.63 -24.55
C MET A 31 -16.38 -1.53 -23.65
N ALA A 32 -16.86 -0.29 -23.76
CA ALA A 32 -16.39 0.81 -22.92
C ALA A 32 -16.72 0.60 -21.43
N ALA A 33 -17.91 0.09 -21.12
CA ALA A 33 -18.30 -0.24 -19.74
C ALA A 33 -17.44 -1.38 -19.16
N GLU A 34 -17.14 -2.40 -19.96
CA GLU A 34 -16.26 -3.49 -19.55
C GLU A 34 -14.82 -3.01 -19.35
N GLU A 35 -14.28 -2.19 -20.26
CA GLU A 35 -12.95 -1.60 -20.13
C GLU A 35 -12.81 -0.79 -18.84
N ALA A 36 -13.81 0.02 -18.50
CA ALA A 36 -13.83 0.77 -17.24
C ALA A 36 -13.87 -0.17 -16.02
N SER A 37 -14.63 -1.27 -16.08
CA SER A 37 -14.66 -2.27 -14.99
C SER A 37 -13.31 -2.97 -14.83
N GLN A 38 -12.66 -3.35 -15.94
CA GLN A 38 -11.35 -3.99 -15.92
C GLN A 38 -10.26 -3.04 -15.40
N LEU A 39 -10.29 -1.76 -15.80
CA LEU A 39 -9.40 -0.74 -15.24
C LEU A 39 -9.62 -0.56 -13.74
N GLY A 40 -10.87 -0.55 -13.28
CA GLY A 40 -11.20 -0.48 -11.85
C GLY A 40 -10.57 -1.63 -11.06
N LYS A 41 -10.74 -2.87 -11.53
CA LYS A 41 -10.11 -4.06 -10.92
C LYS A 41 -8.58 -3.98 -10.92
N SER A 42 -7.99 -3.53 -12.04
CA SER A 42 -6.54 -3.33 -12.15
C SER A 42 -6.02 -2.35 -11.07
N ILE A 43 -6.73 -1.25 -10.84
CA ILE A 43 -6.40 -0.26 -9.81
C ILE A 43 -6.55 -0.86 -8.40
N GLU A 44 -7.61 -1.63 -8.14
CA GLU A 44 -7.84 -2.29 -6.85
C GLU A 44 -6.75 -3.31 -6.52
N GLU A 45 -6.40 -4.18 -7.47
CA GLU A 45 -5.30 -5.14 -7.33
C GLU A 45 -3.95 -4.41 -7.18
N GLY A 46 -3.76 -3.32 -7.92
CA GLY A 46 -2.60 -2.44 -7.80
C GLY A 46 -2.47 -1.81 -6.42
N ALA A 47 -3.57 -1.43 -5.77
CA ALA A 47 -3.58 -0.88 -4.42
C ALA A 47 -3.08 -1.88 -3.38
N LEU A 48 -3.50 -3.15 -3.50
CA LEU A 48 -3.04 -4.24 -2.62
C LEU A 48 -1.53 -4.46 -2.78
N LEU A 49 -1.06 -4.54 -4.02
CA LEU A 49 0.38 -4.68 -4.32
C LEU A 49 1.18 -3.47 -3.81
N PHE A 50 0.63 -2.25 -3.95
CA PHE A 50 1.28 -1.04 -3.48
C PHE A 50 1.42 -1.06 -1.95
N GLY A 51 0.39 -1.53 -1.24
CA GLY A 51 0.40 -1.69 0.22
C GLY A 51 1.51 -2.63 0.71
N GLU A 52 1.79 -3.68 -0.04
CA GLU A 52 2.81 -4.68 0.30
C GLU A 52 4.23 -4.22 -0.08
N TYR A 53 4.43 -3.79 -1.34
CA TYR A 53 5.78 -3.60 -1.90
C TYR A 53 6.24 -2.14 -1.91
N CYS A 54 5.34 -1.15 -1.96
CA CYS A 54 5.69 0.24 -2.24
C CYS A 54 5.48 1.18 -1.04
N LYS A 55 4.43 0.93 -0.25
CA LYS A 55 4.06 1.69 0.95
C LYS A 55 5.20 1.86 1.95
N PRO A 56 6.11 0.89 2.20
CA PRO A 56 7.21 1.10 3.14
C PRO A 56 8.10 2.31 2.82
N CYS A 57 8.24 2.69 1.55
CA CYS A 57 9.05 3.82 1.11
C CYS A 57 8.19 5.00 0.64
N HIS A 58 7.12 4.75 -0.10
CA HIS A 58 6.26 5.82 -0.62
C HIS A 58 5.14 6.24 0.34
N GLY A 59 4.92 5.53 1.43
CA GLY A 59 3.86 5.81 2.41
C GLY A 59 2.46 5.42 1.91
N PRO A 60 1.45 5.34 2.81
CA PRO A 60 0.10 4.87 2.49
C PRO A 60 -0.66 5.76 1.51
N GLN A 61 -0.33 7.05 1.47
CA GLN A 61 -0.91 8.03 0.54
C GLN A 61 0.07 8.38 -0.60
N ALA A 62 1.12 7.58 -0.78
CA ALA A 62 2.18 7.85 -1.73
C ALA A 62 2.89 9.22 -1.54
N LYS A 63 2.90 9.76 -0.30
CA LYS A 63 3.55 11.04 0.07
C LYS A 63 5.08 10.98 0.09
N GLY A 64 5.67 9.79 -0.02
CA GLY A 64 7.11 9.60 0.11
C GLY A 64 7.61 9.80 1.54
N ILE A 65 8.93 9.78 1.67
CA ILE A 65 9.68 10.10 2.89
C ILE A 65 10.67 11.18 2.48
N GLU A 66 10.61 12.33 3.14
CA GLU A 66 11.51 13.45 2.86
C GLU A 66 12.98 13.01 2.88
N GLY A 67 13.76 13.41 1.87
CA GLY A 67 15.18 13.04 1.73
C GLY A 67 15.45 11.62 1.23
N LEU A 68 14.48 10.71 1.26
CA LEU A 68 14.69 9.30 0.94
C LEU A 68 13.87 8.85 -0.27
N CYS A 69 12.56 8.99 -0.21
CA CYS A 69 11.62 8.45 -1.18
C CYS A 69 10.73 9.57 -1.74
N PRO A 70 10.65 9.76 -3.06
CA PRO A 70 9.84 10.85 -3.62
C PRO A 70 8.33 10.62 -3.41
N PRO A 71 7.55 11.70 -3.29
CA PRO A 71 6.10 11.63 -3.36
C PRO A 71 5.67 11.21 -4.78
N LEU A 72 4.76 10.24 -4.88
CA LEU A 72 4.10 9.85 -6.13
C LEU A 72 2.71 10.49 -6.26
N ASN A 73 2.14 10.99 -5.17
CA ASN A 73 0.89 11.77 -5.19
C ASN A 73 1.11 13.28 -5.40
N ASP A 74 2.31 13.69 -5.81
CA ASP A 74 2.66 15.09 -6.04
C ASP A 74 2.12 15.58 -7.40
N GLN A 75 1.55 16.79 -7.46
CA GLN A 75 1.00 17.32 -8.71
C GLN A 75 2.09 17.54 -9.77
N TYR A 76 3.31 17.89 -9.35
CA TYR A 76 4.42 18.10 -10.28
C TYR A 76 4.92 16.78 -10.90
N PHE A 77 4.72 15.64 -10.23
CA PHE A 77 4.96 14.32 -10.80
C PHE A 77 4.16 14.08 -12.10
N PHE A 78 2.89 14.49 -12.15
CA PHE A 78 2.03 14.29 -13.32
C PHE A 78 2.23 15.36 -14.41
N THR A 79 2.62 16.58 -14.02
CA THR A 79 2.62 17.73 -14.94
C THR A 79 4.00 18.09 -15.50
N GLY A 80 5.07 17.93 -14.72
CA GLY A 80 6.41 18.39 -15.09
C GLY A 80 7.47 17.30 -15.15
N ARG A 81 7.36 16.29 -14.29
CA ARG A 81 8.44 15.33 -14.06
C ARG A 81 8.91 14.60 -15.31
N LEU A 82 7.99 14.20 -16.18
CA LEU A 82 8.33 13.47 -17.41
C LEU A 82 9.27 14.29 -18.33
N LYS A 83 9.07 15.61 -18.35
CA LYS A 83 9.91 16.54 -19.11
C LYS A 83 11.31 16.65 -18.51
N ASP A 84 11.43 16.69 -17.19
CA ASP A 84 12.73 16.83 -16.52
C ASP A 84 13.68 15.65 -16.75
N VAL A 85 13.14 14.43 -16.90
CA VAL A 85 13.97 13.27 -17.30
C VAL A 85 14.21 13.18 -18.79
N GLY A 86 13.51 13.96 -19.62
CA GLY A 86 13.56 13.80 -21.06
C GLY A 86 13.14 12.39 -21.52
N TYR A 87 12.16 11.78 -20.84
CA TYR A 87 11.71 10.44 -21.20
C TYR A 87 10.92 10.47 -22.52
N PRO A 88 11.21 9.59 -23.50
CA PRO A 88 10.65 9.70 -24.85
C PRO A 88 9.22 9.13 -25.01
N GLY A 89 8.69 8.43 -23.99
CA GLY A 89 7.38 7.79 -24.03
C GLY A 89 6.32 8.51 -23.19
N THR A 90 5.21 7.81 -22.88
CA THR A 90 4.15 8.37 -22.05
C THR A 90 4.51 8.36 -20.56
N LEU A 91 3.76 9.11 -19.74
CA LEU A 91 3.90 9.04 -18.28
C LEU A 91 3.69 7.62 -17.76
N ARG A 92 2.69 6.91 -18.29
CA ARG A 92 2.43 5.49 -17.97
C ARG A 92 3.65 4.62 -18.24
N ASP A 93 4.29 4.78 -19.40
CA ASP A 93 5.49 4.00 -19.76
C ASP A 93 6.67 4.30 -18.84
N TYR A 94 6.82 5.57 -18.47
CA TYR A 94 7.83 6.00 -17.50
C TYR A 94 7.60 5.40 -16.11
N VAL A 95 6.35 5.39 -15.64
CA VAL A 95 5.98 4.76 -14.37
C VAL A 95 6.23 3.26 -14.43
N LYS A 96 5.72 2.59 -15.48
CA LYS A 96 5.87 1.14 -15.68
C LYS A 96 7.33 0.73 -15.72
N SER A 97 8.17 1.43 -16.49
CA SER A 97 9.60 1.12 -16.60
C SER A 97 10.34 1.36 -15.27
N THR A 98 9.97 2.40 -14.53
CA THR A 98 10.54 2.68 -13.21
C THR A 98 10.16 1.61 -12.18
N ILE A 99 8.92 1.12 -12.20
CA ILE A 99 8.50 0.02 -11.31
C ILE A 99 9.17 -1.30 -11.72
N ALA A 100 9.19 -1.61 -13.02
CA ALA A 100 9.74 -2.85 -13.53
C ALA A 100 11.24 -2.98 -13.25
N GLY A 101 12.03 -1.99 -13.69
CA GLY A 101 13.49 -2.00 -13.61
C GLY A 101 14.07 -1.36 -12.35
N GLY A 102 13.23 -0.73 -11.52
CA GLY A 102 13.69 0.02 -10.37
C GLY A 102 14.47 1.28 -10.76
N ARG A 103 15.09 1.90 -9.76
CA ARG A 103 16.00 3.02 -9.90
C ARG A 103 16.99 3.04 -8.74
N LEU A 104 18.19 2.51 -8.99
CA LEU A 104 19.25 2.42 -7.98
C LEU A 104 19.85 3.79 -7.61
N VAL A 105 19.81 4.74 -8.54
CA VAL A 105 20.29 6.12 -8.32
C VAL A 105 19.19 7.10 -8.70
N SER A 106 18.80 7.93 -7.74
CA SER A 106 17.82 8.99 -7.97
C SER A 106 18.33 9.98 -9.02
N THR A 107 17.42 10.38 -9.91
CA THR A 107 17.63 11.49 -10.87
C THR A 107 17.64 12.86 -10.18
N ARG A 108 17.29 12.90 -8.88
CA ARG A 108 17.34 14.07 -8.02
C ARG A 108 18.12 13.68 -6.76
N PRO A 109 19.43 13.36 -6.87
CA PRO A 109 20.20 12.78 -5.78
C PRO A 109 20.34 13.74 -4.59
N ASN A 110 20.24 15.05 -4.84
CA ASN A 110 20.25 16.08 -3.79
C ASN A 110 18.95 16.12 -2.96
N LEU A 111 17.86 15.51 -3.46
CA LEU A 111 16.56 15.51 -2.80
C LEU A 111 16.16 14.13 -2.28
N TYR A 112 16.62 13.06 -2.93
CA TYR A 112 16.27 11.69 -2.59
C TYR A 112 17.48 10.78 -2.75
N ALA A 113 17.91 10.17 -1.65
CA ALA A 113 19.01 9.21 -1.62
C ALA A 113 18.55 7.74 -1.77
N GLY A 114 17.24 7.49 -1.78
CA GLY A 114 16.68 6.14 -1.83
C GLY A 114 16.96 5.42 -3.15
N SER A 115 17.27 4.13 -3.02
CA SER A 115 17.40 3.20 -4.14
C SER A 115 16.12 2.36 -4.23
N MET A 116 15.45 2.43 -5.37
CA MET A 116 14.28 1.59 -5.67
C MET A 116 14.76 0.31 -6.38
N PRO A 117 14.54 -0.89 -5.82
CA PRO A 117 14.92 -2.13 -6.49
C PRO A 117 14.01 -2.41 -7.71
N PRO A 118 14.43 -3.31 -8.62
CA PRO A 118 13.53 -3.83 -9.66
C PRO A 118 12.45 -4.71 -9.04
N TRP A 119 11.21 -4.57 -9.54
CA TRP A 119 10.08 -5.37 -9.06
C TRP A 119 9.60 -6.41 -10.07
N ALA A 120 9.84 -6.20 -11.36
CA ALA A 120 9.41 -7.15 -12.37
C ALA A 120 10.32 -8.38 -12.44
N GLN A 121 9.73 -9.55 -12.69
CA GLN A 121 10.43 -10.83 -12.86
C GLN A 121 11.55 -10.79 -13.91
N ASP A 122 11.32 -10.11 -15.03
CA ASP A 122 12.32 -9.97 -16.09
C ASP A 122 13.58 -9.19 -15.65
N PHE A 123 13.48 -8.45 -14.55
CA PHE A 123 14.58 -7.71 -13.91
C PHE A 123 14.99 -8.31 -12.56
N GLY A 124 14.57 -9.54 -12.25
CA GLY A 124 14.91 -10.27 -11.03
C GLY A 124 14.04 -9.97 -9.81
N GLY A 125 12.95 -9.21 -9.98
CA GLY A 125 11.97 -8.94 -8.94
C GLY A 125 10.87 -10.01 -8.82
N PRO A 126 9.99 -9.92 -7.82
CA PRO A 126 8.99 -10.97 -7.55
C PRO A 126 7.73 -10.87 -8.43
N LEU A 127 7.46 -9.72 -9.07
CA LEU A 127 6.16 -9.41 -9.67
C LEU A 127 6.06 -9.79 -11.14
N ARG A 128 4.93 -10.39 -11.50
CA ARG A 128 4.60 -10.73 -12.89
C ARG A 128 4.25 -9.49 -13.73
N PRO A 129 4.29 -9.59 -15.07
CA PRO A 129 3.96 -8.46 -15.95
C PRO A 129 2.56 -7.85 -15.75
N ASP A 130 1.55 -8.67 -15.43
CA ASP A 130 0.18 -8.22 -15.09
C ASP A 130 0.17 -7.38 -13.81
N GLN A 131 0.85 -7.85 -12.76
CA GLN A 131 0.96 -7.15 -11.49
C GLN A 131 1.67 -5.80 -11.61
N ILE A 132 2.66 -5.70 -12.50
CA ILE A 132 3.35 -4.44 -12.81
C ILE A 132 2.41 -3.46 -13.52
N ASN A 133 1.52 -3.94 -14.40
CA ASN A 133 0.51 -3.09 -15.02
C ASN A 133 -0.49 -2.57 -13.98
N ASN A 134 -0.96 -3.44 -13.08
CA ASN A 134 -1.89 -3.06 -12.01
C ASN A 134 -1.29 -2.00 -11.08
N LEU A 135 -0.04 -2.18 -10.66
CA LEU A 135 0.71 -1.16 -9.90
C LEU A 135 0.83 0.15 -10.67
N THR A 136 1.10 0.08 -11.98
CA THR A 136 1.19 1.26 -12.84
C THR A 136 -0.16 1.98 -12.90
N ASP A 137 -1.26 1.25 -13.10
CA ASP A 137 -2.63 1.79 -13.10
C ASP A 137 -2.96 2.49 -11.78
N PHE A 138 -2.62 1.86 -10.65
CA PHE A 138 -2.83 2.44 -9.34
C PHE A 138 -2.01 3.72 -9.13
N VAL A 139 -0.73 3.74 -9.51
CA VAL A 139 0.12 4.94 -9.37
C VAL A 139 -0.38 6.08 -10.25
N ILE A 140 -0.80 5.80 -11.48
CA ILE A 140 -1.38 6.81 -12.37
C ILE A 140 -2.72 7.34 -11.83
N ASN A 141 -3.49 6.52 -11.12
CA ASN A 141 -4.77 6.93 -10.54
C ASN A 141 -4.66 8.07 -9.50
N PHE A 142 -3.47 8.30 -8.91
CA PHE A 142 -3.24 9.47 -8.06
C PHE A 142 -3.33 10.81 -8.81
N GLU A 143 -3.27 10.83 -10.15
CA GLU A 143 -3.32 12.08 -10.93
C GLU A 143 -4.53 12.94 -10.58
N LYS A 144 -5.70 12.32 -10.41
CA LYS A 144 -6.97 13.02 -10.12
C LYS A 144 -7.00 13.67 -8.73
N THR A 145 -6.16 13.19 -7.83
CA THR A 145 -6.15 13.57 -6.40
C THR A 145 -4.78 14.07 -5.95
N ALA A 146 -3.89 14.34 -6.90
CA ALA A 146 -2.52 14.74 -6.64
C ALA A 146 -2.47 16.07 -5.86
N GLY A 147 -1.66 16.12 -4.81
CA GLY A 147 -1.53 17.28 -3.94
C GLY A 147 -2.73 17.55 -3.02
N GLN A 148 -3.83 16.80 -3.14
CA GLN A 148 -4.93 16.89 -2.19
C GLN A 148 -4.59 16.09 -0.94
N GLU A 149 -4.78 16.71 0.24
CA GLU A 149 -4.96 15.95 1.46
C GLU A 149 -6.29 15.21 1.35
N MET A 150 -6.27 14.06 0.67
CA MET A 150 -7.32 13.09 0.85
C MET A 150 -7.26 12.72 2.33
N GLY A 151 -8.22 13.22 3.10
CA GLY A 151 -8.64 12.51 4.30
C GLY A 151 -8.76 11.07 3.88
N MET A 152 -8.01 10.19 4.53
CA MET A 152 -8.04 8.78 4.17
C MET A 152 -9.52 8.43 3.98
N PRO A 153 -9.94 7.69 2.93
CA PRO A 153 -10.98 6.73 3.24
C PRO A 153 -10.38 6.00 4.43
N THR A 154 -10.91 6.26 5.65
CA THR A 154 -10.77 5.33 6.76
C THR A 154 -10.91 4.01 6.06
N PRO A 155 -9.83 3.17 5.99
CA PRO A 155 -9.92 1.94 5.23
C PRO A 155 -11.26 1.38 5.62
N THR A 156 -12.17 1.20 4.65
CA THR A 156 -13.48 0.59 4.95
C THR A 156 -13.11 -0.53 5.88
N PRO A 157 -13.56 -0.53 7.16
CA PRO A 157 -13.01 -1.44 8.12
C PRO A 157 -13.13 -2.80 7.46
N GLU A 158 -12.00 -3.31 6.97
CA GLU A 158 -11.79 -4.72 6.92
C GLU A 158 -12.12 -5.08 8.37
N ALA A 159 -13.08 -5.97 8.54
CA ALA A 159 -13.62 -6.35 9.84
C ALA A 159 -12.51 -7.04 10.66
N ASN A 160 -11.49 -6.26 10.99
CA ASN A 160 -10.21 -6.55 11.59
C ASN A 160 -10.16 -5.58 12.75
N ASP A 161 -10.36 -6.17 13.90
CA ASP A 161 -10.44 -5.52 15.19
C ASP A 161 -9.14 -4.76 15.51
N PRO A 162 -9.13 -3.87 16.53
CA PRO A 162 -7.95 -3.11 16.92
C PRO A 162 -6.68 -3.95 17.15
N VAL A 163 -6.81 -5.21 17.59
CA VAL A 163 -5.67 -6.13 17.81
C VAL A 163 -5.01 -6.45 16.46
N SER A 164 -5.80 -6.79 15.45
CA SER A 164 -5.30 -7.12 14.11
C SER A 164 -4.58 -5.94 13.46
N ARG A 165 -5.10 -4.72 13.61
CA ARG A 165 -4.44 -3.50 13.12
C ARG A 165 -3.15 -3.21 13.86
N GLY A 166 -3.18 -3.30 15.20
CA GLY A 166 -2.00 -3.12 16.04
C GLY A 166 -0.88 -4.10 15.69
N GLN A 167 -1.22 -5.36 15.45
CA GLN A 167 -0.27 -6.40 15.03
C GLN A 167 0.42 -6.05 13.72
N ALA A 168 -0.34 -5.62 12.70
CA ALA A 168 0.24 -5.23 11.41
C ALA A 168 1.20 -4.05 11.53
N ILE A 169 0.94 -3.11 12.44
CA ILE A 169 1.83 -1.97 12.70
C ILE A 169 3.11 -2.45 13.40
N VAL A 170 2.99 -3.27 14.45
CA VAL A 170 4.15 -3.79 15.21
C VAL A 170 5.06 -4.65 14.34
N LEU A 171 4.48 -5.49 13.48
CA LEU A 171 5.24 -6.41 12.61
C LEU A 171 5.73 -5.76 11.31
N GLY A 172 5.14 -4.64 10.89
CA GLY A 172 5.48 -3.94 9.66
C GLY A 172 5.93 -2.50 9.90
N LYS A 173 4.97 -1.55 9.89
CA LYS A 173 5.20 -0.10 9.81
C LYS A 173 6.12 0.45 10.91
N GLY A 174 6.04 -0.10 12.13
CA GLY A 174 6.79 0.40 13.28
C GLY A 174 8.23 -0.12 13.37
N THR A 175 8.65 -1.06 12.50
CA THR A 175 9.96 -1.74 12.57
C THR A 175 10.26 -2.40 13.93
N CYS A 176 9.26 -2.55 14.80
CA CYS A 176 9.41 -3.05 16.17
C CYS A 176 9.96 -4.48 16.15
N ALA A 177 9.50 -5.28 15.19
CA ALA A 177 9.95 -6.66 14.95
C ALA A 177 11.44 -6.82 14.64
N ALA A 178 12.13 -5.76 14.20
CA ALA A 178 13.56 -5.80 13.94
C ALA A 178 14.38 -5.85 15.24
N CYS A 179 13.89 -5.22 16.31
CA CYS A 179 14.58 -5.15 17.60
C CYS A 179 13.96 -6.07 18.65
N HIS A 180 12.66 -6.31 18.59
CA HIS A 180 11.93 -7.08 19.58
C HIS A 180 11.48 -8.44 19.03
N LYS A 181 11.58 -9.48 19.86
CA LYS A 181 11.01 -10.80 19.60
C LYS A 181 9.55 -10.86 20.08
N ILE A 182 8.69 -11.48 19.28
CA ILE A 182 7.32 -11.85 19.64
C ILE A 182 7.07 -13.29 19.17
N GLU A 183 6.94 -14.21 20.13
CA GLU A 183 6.68 -15.62 19.84
C GLU A 183 5.38 -15.81 19.05
N GLY A 184 5.41 -16.75 18.11
CA GLY A 184 4.29 -16.99 17.19
C GLY A 184 4.19 -15.99 16.03
N THR A 185 5.17 -15.11 15.85
CA THR A 185 5.25 -14.17 14.72
C THR A 185 6.62 -14.23 14.04
N ALA A 186 6.81 -13.46 12.96
CA ALA A 186 8.12 -13.29 12.31
C ALA A 186 9.09 -12.37 13.09
N ALA A 187 8.63 -11.71 14.17
CA ALA A 187 9.46 -10.84 14.98
C ALA A 187 10.45 -11.64 15.83
N ALA A 188 11.74 -11.51 15.52
CA ALA A 188 12.82 -12.28 16.15
C ALA A 188 13.98 -11.40 16.64
N GLY A 189 13.76 -10.09 16.79
CA GLY A 189 14.79 -9.16 17.25
C GLY A 189 15.26 -9.44 18.67
N VAL A 190 16.55 -9.21 18.94
CA VAL A 190 17.20 -9.47 20.24
C VAL A 190 17.81 -8.21 20.87
N LEU A 191 17.68 -7.06 20.21
CA LEU A 191 18.23 -5.78 20.69
C LEU A 191 17.34 -5.11 21.73
N GLY A 192 16.04 -5.36 21.68
CA GLY A 192 15.04 -4.90 22.64
C GLY A 192 14.52 -6.04 23.52
N PRO A 193 13.83 -5.71 24.62
CA PRO A 193 13.19 -6.71 25.47
C PRO A 193 12.18 -7.54 24.69
N GLU A 194 12.09 -8.83 25.00
CA GLU A 194 11.08 -9.69 24.41
C GLU A 194 9.67 -9.22 24.77
N LEU A 195 8.79 -9.16 23.77
CA LEU A 195 7.43 -8.61 23.90
C LEU A 195 6.35 -9.68 23.97
N SER A 196 6.70 -10.96 23.83
CA SER A 196 5.75 -12.10 23.83
C SER A 196 4.79 -12.15 25.02
N LYS A 197 5.17 -11.53 26.15
CA LYS A 197 4.37 -11.45 27.38
C LYS A 197 4.24 -10.02 27.92
N ILE A 198 4.38 -9.03 27.05
CA ILE A 198 4.48 -7.63 27.49
C ILE A 198 3.21 -7.16 28.22
N GLY A 199 2.03 -7.64 27.85
CA GLY A 199 0.77 -7.32 28.52
C GLY A 199 0.77 -7.67 30.00
N SER A 200 1.36 -8.81 30.38
CA SER A 200 1.51 -9.19 31.80
C SER A 200 2.73 -8.56 32.46
N ILE A 201 3.84 -8.42 31.74
CA ILE A 201 5.07 -7.82 32.27
C ILE A 201 4.85 -6.34 32.61
N ALA A 202 4.16 -5.60 31.73
CA ALA A 202 3.93 -4.17 31.86
C ALA A 202 3.20 -3.77 33.16
N GLU A 203 2.27 -4.61 33.63
CA GLU A 203 1.54 -4.39 34.89
C GLU A 203 2.46 -4.30 36.12
N THR A 204 3.66 -4.88 36.01
CA THR A 204 4.62 -4.99 37.12
C THR A 204 5.77 -3.99 37.06
N ARG A 205 5.88 -3.20 35.98
CA ARG A 205 7.07 -2.36 35.73
C ARG A 205 7.08 -1.08 36.54
N VAL A 206 5.94 -0.40 36.61
CA VAL A 206 5.81 0.89 37.29
C VAL A 206 4.62 0.84 38.23
N ALA A 207 4.89 1.03 39.53
CA ALA A 207 3.85 0.98 40.55
C ALA A 207 2.79 2.06 40.30
N GLY A 208 1.52 1.65 40.23
CA GLY A 208 0.38 2.56 40.00
C GLY A 208 0.13 2.93 38.55
N GLN A 209 0.90 2.40 37.60
CA GLN A 209 0.66 2.58 36.16
C GLN A 209 -0.01 1.33 35.58
N SER A 210 -0.99 1.52 34.68
CA SER A 210 -1.60 0.39 33.97
C SER A 210 -0.64 -0.18 32.93
N ALA A 211 -0.83 -1.45 32.53
CA ALA A 211 -0.05 -2.04 31.44
C ALA A 211 -0.15 -1.24 30.14
N ALA A 212 -1.36 -0.80 29.78
CA ALA A 212 -1.58 -0.01 28.57
C ALA A 212 -0.83 1.34 28.61
N ASP A 213 -0.87 2.03 29.75
CA ASP A 213 -0.15 3.30 29.93
C ASP A 213 1.36 3.10 29.89
N TYR A 214 1.87 2.02 30.51
CA TYR A 214 3.28 1.68 30.47
C TYR A 214 3.75 1.40 29.04
N ILE A 215 3.00 0.58 28.29
CA ILE A 215 3.31 0.24 26.90
C ILE A 215 3.29 1.52 26.04
N LYS A 216 2.28 2.36 26.22
CA LYS A 216 2.16 3.63 25.50
C LYS A 216 3.34 4.56 25.79
N GLU A 217 3.68 4.78 27.06
CA GLU A 217 4.83 5.59 27.47
C GLU A 217 6.13 5.01 26.91
N SER A 218 6.30 3.69 26.95
CA SER A 218 7.49 3.02 26.39
C SER A 218 7.63 3.24 24.88
N ILE A 219 6.53 3.42 24.14
CA ILE A 219 6.56 3.72 22.70
C ILE A 219 6.87 5.19 22.44
N VAL A 220 6.20 6.10 23.13
CA VAL A 220 6.30 7.56 22.84
C VAL A 220 7.47 8.23 23.55
N ASN A 221 7.93 7.66 24.66
CA ASN A 221 8.98 8.19 25.52
C ASN A 221 9.79 7.03 26.16
N PRO A 222 10.52 6.24 25.35
CA PRO A 222 11.21 5.02 25.81
C PRO A 222 12.25 5.25 26.91
N SER A 223 12.71 6.48 27.11
CA SER A 223 13.66 6.82 28.19
C SER A 223 13.00 7.08 29.54
N ALA A 224 11.67 7.18 29.61
CA ALA A 224 10.94 7.36 30.87
C ALA A 224 11.15 6.16 31.81
N PHE A 225 11.23 4.96 31.25
CA PHE A 225 11.52 3.74 31.98
C PHE A 225 12.34 2.79 31.11
N LEU A 226 13.57 2.50 31.53
CA LEU A 226 14.42 1.52 30.86
C LEU A 226 14.09 0.11 31.37
N SER A 227 13.76 -0.79 30.44
CA SER A 227 13.59 -2.20 30.79
C SER A 227 14.89 -2.79 31.36
N PRO A 228 14.84 -3.62 32.42
CA PRO A 228 16.03 -4.18 33.04
C PRO A 228 16.94 -4.88 32.02
N GLY A 229 18.23 -4.50 32.02
CA GLY A 229 19.23 -5.07 31.11
C GLY A 229 19.33 -4.38 29.75
N PHE A 230 18.55 -3.34 29.47
CA PHE A 230 18.58 -2.60 28.21
C PHE A 230 19.08 -1.16 28.42
N ALA A 231 19.89 -0.68 27.47
CA ALA A 231 20.45 0.67 27.51
C ALA A 231 19.47 1.71 26.92
N ASP A 232 19.60 2.96 27.37
CA ASP A 232 18.89 4.09 26.75
C ASP A 232 19.31 4.28 25.29
N ASN A 233 18.45 4.95 24.51
CA ASN A 233 18.64 5.28 23.09
C ASN A 233 18.71 4.08 22.12
N LEU A 234 18.48 2.84 22.59
CA LEU A 234 18.26 1.70 21.69
C LEU A 234 16.89 1.77 20.99
N MET A 235 15.86 2.19 21.73
CA MET A 235 14.52 2.40 21.20
C MET A 235 14.37 3.85 20.75
N THR A 236 13.95 4.07 19.49
CA THR A 236 13.92 5.40 18.88
C THR A 236 12.83 6.28 19.50
N LYS A 237 13.16 7.55 19.77
CA LYS A 237 12.28 8.53 20.45
C LYS A 237 11.34 9.29 19.50
N THR A 238 11.28 8.88 18.24
CA THR A 238 10.55 9.58 17.17
C THR A 238 9.16 9.00 16.91
N PHE A 239 8.78 7.89 17.55
CA PHE A 239 7.52 7.21 17.25
C PHE A 239 6.27 8.06 17.55
N GLY A 240 6.32 8.92 18.57
CA GLY A 240 5.24 9.89 18.84
C GLY A 240 5.06 10.96 17.76
N GLN A 241 6.03 11.10 16.85
CA GLN A 241 5.99 12.03 15.71
C GLN A 241 5.69 11.31 14.38
N THR A 242 6.10 10.04 14.26
CA THR A 242 5.97 9.26 13.02
C THR A 242 4.70 8.39 12.96
N LEU A 243 4.06 8.12 14.10
CA LEU A 243 2.83 7.33 14.20
C LEU A 243 1.67 8.19 14.69
N THR A 244 0.46 7.93 14.20
CA THR A 244 -0.72 8.65 14.67
C THR A 244 -1.16 8.15 16.05
N ALA A 245 -1.98 8.95 16.74
CA ALA A 245 -2.53 8.54 18.04
C ALA A 245 -3.33 7.23 17.95
N ASP A 246 -4.10 7.04 16.87
CA ASP A 246 -4.88 5.82 16.65
C ASP A 246 -3.98 4.61 16.39
N GLU A 247 -2.91 4.78 15.61
CA GLU A 247 -1.92 3.71 15.37
C GLU A 247 -1.23 3.30 16.68
N ILE A 248 -0.89 4.27 17.54
CA ILE A 248 -0.32 3.99 18.86
C ILE A 248 -1.33 3.24 19.74
N ASN A 249 -2.59 3.65 19.76
CA ASN A 249 -3.62 3.00 20.56
C ASN A 249 -3.92 1.57 20.07
N ASP A 250 -3.94 1.33 18.75
CA ASP A 250 -4.10 0.00 18.16
C ASP A 250 -2.90 -0.90 18.53
N MET A 251 -1.66 -0.40 18.44
CA MET A 251 -0.47 -1.14 18.90
C MET A 251 -0.54 -1.49 20.39
N VAL A 252 -0.91 -0.53 21.25
CA VAL A 252 -1.07 -0.75 22.69
C VAL A 252 -2.12 -1.84 22.94
N THR A 253 -3.21 -1.83 22.18
CA THR A 253 -4.28 -2.84 22.29
C THR A 253 -3.77 -4.22 21.93
N TYR A 254 -3.05 -4.36 20.81
CA TYR A 254 -2.40 -5.61 20.43
C TYR A 254 -1.39 -6.09 21.48
N LEU A 255 -0.44 -5.24 21.87
CA LEU A 255 0.62 -5.61 22.81
C LEU A 255 0.06 -6.00 24.19
N SER A 256 -1.04 -5.38 24.62
CA SER A 256 -1.73 -5.74 25.87
C SER A 256 -2.36 -7.15 25.84
N THR A 257 -2.58 -7.73 24.66
CA THR A 257 -3.08 -9.10 24.50
C THR A 257 -2.01 -10.17 24.72
N LEU A 258 -0.73 -9.79 24.69
CA LEU A 258 0.41 -10.71 24.79
C LEU A 258 0.72 -11.00 26.28
N LYS A 259 0.27 -12.15 26.79
CA LYS A 259 0.36 -12.55 28.22
C LYS A 259 1.16 -13.84 28.43
#